data_AF-A0A950JTW4-F1
#
_entry.id   AF-A0A950JTW4-F1
#
_cell.length_a   1.000
_cell.length_b   1.000
_cell.length_c   1.000
_cell.angle_alpha   90.00
_cell.angle_beta   90.00
_cell.angle_gamma   90.00
#
_symmetry.space_group_name_H-M   'P 1'
#
loop_
_entity.id
_entity.type
_entity.pdbx_description
1 polymer ?
#
loop_
_entity_poly.entity_id
_entity_poly.type
_entity_poly.pdbx_seq_one_letter_code
_entity_poly.pdbx_strand_id
1 'polypeptide(L)' 'MSFHIRDRETDALVRELARREKLGLKDAVKGAVKEKLKALHAKPSLHDRLSEIADEIGRRPKTRRRADKKFFDALSGQ' A
#
# COMPACT_ATOMS: atom_id res chain seq x y z
N MET A 1 -5.02 11.42 31.62
CA MET A 1 -5.87 10.30 31.19
C MET A 1 -5.10 8.98 31.29
N SER A 2 -5.67 7.99 31.98
CA SER A 2 -5.16 6.61 32.01
C SER A 2 -5.42 5.94 30.65
N PHE A 3 -4.44 5.19 30.16
CA PHE A 3 -4.61 4.35 28.98
C PHE A 3 -5.14 3.00 29.48
N HIS A 4 -6.44 2.75 29.27
CA HIS A 4 -7.10 1.56 29.79
C HIS A 4 -7.55 0.67 28.62
N ILE A 5 -6.87 -0.46 28.46
CA ILE A 5 -7.29 -1.52 27.55
C ILE A 5 -8.09 -2.51 28.39
N ARG A 6 -9.31 -2.86 27.95
CA ARG A 6 -10.18 -3.84 28.63
C ARG A 6 -9.85 -5.27 28.24
N ASP A 7 -9.35 -5.46 27.03
CA ASP A 7 -8.94 -6.76 26.51
C ASP A 7 -7.53 -7.14 27.01
N ARG A 8 -7.42 -8.36 27.56
CA ARG A 8 -6.16 -8.82 28.18
C ARG A 8 -5.08 -9.09 27.14
N GLU A 9 -5.46 -9.59 25.98
CA GLU A 9 -4.53 -9.89 24.89
C GLU A 9 -3.91 -8.61 24.34
N THR A 10 -4.75 -7.60 24.06
CA THR A 10 -4.31 -6.29 23.59
C THR A 10 -3.41 -5.57 24.60
N ASP A 11 -3.70 -5.64 25.91
CA ASP A 11 -2.83 -5.05 26.95
C ASP A 11 -1.46 -5.74 26.99
N ALA A 12 -1.42 -7.08 26.89
CA ALA A 12 -0.17 -7.83 26.84
C ALA A 12 0.69 -7.44 25.63
N LEU A 13 0.08 -7.36 24.45
CA LEU A 13 0.75 -6.97 23.20
C LEU A 13 1.31 -5.54 23.28
N VAL A 14 0.52 -4.58 23.79
CA VAL A 14 0.98 -3.20 23.95
C VAL A 14 2.10 -3.08 24.97
N ARG A 15 2.05 -3.83 26.07
CA ARG A 15 3.14 -3.87 27.06
C ARG A 15 4.39 -4.52 26.51
N GLU A 16 4.27 -5.53 25.66
CA GLU A 16 5.42 -6.14 24.99
C GLU A 16 6.07 -5.15 24.01
N LEU A 17 5.27 -4.49 23.18
CA LEU A 17 5.73 -3.46 22.25
C LEU A 17 6.46 -2.33 22.99
N ALA A 18 5.83 -1.79 24.04
CA ALA A 18 6.42 -0.73 24.85
C ALA A 18 7.75 -1.15 25.50
N ARG A 19 7.87 -2.40 25.95
CA ARG A 19 9.12 -2.96 26.50
C ARG A 19 10.22 -3.07 25.44
N ARG A 20 9.88 -3.51 24.23
CA ARG A 20 10.84 -3.64 23.12
C ARG A 20 11.35 -2.27 22.64
N GLU A 21 10.46 -1.30 22.56
CA GLU A 21 10.79 0.06 22.09
C GLU A 21 11.31 0.97 23.21
N LYS A 22 11.26 0.53 24.47
CA LYS A 22 11.61 1.31 25.67
C LYS A 22 10.82 2.62 25.77
N LEU A 23 9.54 2.58 25.38
CA LEU A 23 8.63 3.71 25.38
C LEU A 23 7.52 3.53 26.42
N GLY A 24 6.85 4.63 26.77
CA GLY A 24 5.60 4.55 27.51
C GLY A 24 4.50 3.88 26.67
N LEU A 25 3.53 3.21 27.31
CA LEU A 25 2.46 2.47 26.62
C LEU A 25 1.74 3.30 25.54
N LYS A 26 1.48 4.57 25.85
CA LYS A 26 0.83 5.49 24.92
C LYS A 26 1.70 5.81 23.70
N ASP A 27 2.99 6.01 23.91
CA ASP A 27 3.92 6.39 22.86
C ASP A 27 4.20 5.20 21.93
N ALA A 28 4.31 4.00 22.50
CA ALA A 28 4.41 2.75 21.74
C ALA A 28 3.17 2.54 20.84
N VAL A 29 1.96 2.69 21.39
CA VAL A 29 0.72 2.58 20.59
C VAL A 29 0.66 3.66 19.51
N LYS A 30 0.99 4.90 19.86
CA LYS A 30 0.99 6.02 18.91
C LYS A 30 1.97 5.77 17.77
N GLY A 31 3.16 5.25 18.08
CA GLY A 31 4.18 4.86 17.09
C GLY A 31 3.67 3.79 16.15
N ALA A 32 3.24 2.65 16.68
CA ALA A 32 2.75 1.52 15.88
C ALA A 32 1.55 1.88 15.01
N VAL A 33 0.59 2.65 15.54
CA VAL A 33 -0.57 3.11 14.76
C VAL A 33 -0.13 4.05 13.64
N LYS A 34 0.77 5.00 13.93
CA LYS A 34 1.29 5.93 12.93
C LYS A 34 2.03 5.21 11.80
N GLU A 35 2.86 4.23 12.14
CA GLU A 35 3.58 3.42 11.15
C GLU A 35 2.62 2.59 10.30
N LYS A 36 1.63 1.95 10.91
CA LYS A 36 0.63 1.17 10.19
C LYS A 36 -0.18 2.04 9.23
N LEU A 37 -0.62 3.21 9.68
CA LEU A 37 -1.34 4.17 8.83
C LEU A 37 -0.44 4.65 7.70
N LYS A 38 0.82 5.00 7.98
CA LYS A 38 1.80 5.37 6.95
C LYS A 38 1.98 4.25 5.93
N ALA A 39 2.10 3.00 6.36
CA ALA A 39 2.23 1.85 5.45
C ALA A 39 0.96 1.61 4.62
N LEU A 40 -0.22 1.88 5.16
CA LEU A 40 -1.48 1.81 4.42
C LEU A 40 -1.60 2.94 3.40
N HIS A 41 -1.19 4.16 3.74
CA HIS A 41 -1.15 5.30 2.82
C HIS A 41 -0.04 5.18 1.77
N ALA A 42 1.07 4.53 2.12
CA ALA A 42 2.21 4.33 1.23
C ALA A 42 2.05 3.12 0.30
N LYS A 43 0.99 2.30 0.44
CA LYS A 43 0.65 1.34 -0.60
C LYS A 43 0.18 2.13 -1.82
N PRO A 44 0.96 2.19 -2.92
CA PRO A 44 0.52 2.90 -4.10
C PRO A 44 -0.79 2.27 -4.55
N SER A 45 -1.79 3.13 -4.78
CA SER A 45 -3.09 2.70 -5.23
C SER A 45 -2.94 1.93 -6.56
N LEU A 46 -3.95 1.14 -6.93
CA LEU A 46 -3.95 0.50 -8.25
C LEU A 46 -3.75 1.54 -9.35
N HIS A 47 -4.33 2.73 -9.17
CA HIS A 47 -4.15 3.87 -10.06
C HIS A 47 -2.67 4.31 -10.14
N ASP A 48 -1.99 4.49 -9.01
CA ASP A 48 -0.59 4.93 -9.00
C ASP A 48 0.33 3.93 -9.71
N ARG A 49 0.10 2.63 -9.48
CA ARG A 49 0.85 1.55 -10.17
C ARG A 49 0.57 1.53 -11.67
N LEU A 50 -0.68 1.75 -12.07
CA LEU A 50 -1.05 1.81 -13.48
C LEU A 50 -0.53 3.09 -14.15
N SER A 51 -0.44 4.21 -13.42
CA SER A 51 0.06 5.48 -13.93
C SER A 51 1.52 5.34 -14.37
N GLU A 52 2.36 4.66 -13.57
CA GLU A 52 3.77 4.43 -13.94
C GLU A 52 3.90 3.65 -15.26
N ILE A 53 3.10 2.59 -15.43
CA ILE A 53 3.07 1.78 -16.66
C ILE A 53 2.52 2.61 -17.83
N ALA A 54 1.46 3.38 -17.61
CA ALA A 54 0.87 4.24 -18.62
C ALA A 54 1.84 5.32 -19.09
N ASP A 55 2.61 5.92 -18.18
CA ASP A 55 3.66 6.89 -18.48
C ASP A 55 4.80 6.26 -19.29
N GLU A 56 5.22 5.04 -18.93
CA GLU A 56 6.24 4.31 -19.70
C GLU A 56 5.78 4.03 -21.14
N ILE A 57 4.53 3.59 -21.31
CA ILE A 57 3.92 3.37 -22.62
C ILE A 57 3.79 4.70 -23.38
N GLY A 58 3.36 5.76 -22.71
CA GLY A 58 3.15 7.08 -23.30
C GLY A 58 4.42 7.76 -23.80
N ARG A 59 5.58 7.45 -23.20
CA ARG A 59 6.91 7.92 -23.66
C ARG A 59 7.34 7.29 -24.98
N ARG A 60 6.75 6.16 -25.39
CA ARG A 60 7.11 5.49 -26.64
C ARG A 60 6.56 6.28 -27.83
N PRO A 61 7.34 6.43 -28.92
CA PRO A 61 6.89 7.15 -30.10
C PRO A 61 5.67 6.47 -30.73
N LYS A 62 4.68 7.28 -31.16
CA LYS A 62 3.48 6.75 -31.83
C LYS A 62 3.89 6.05 -33.12
N THR A 63 3.52 4.78 -33.24
CA THR A 63 3.84 3.94 -34.41
C THR A 63 3.05 4.33 -35.65
N ARG A 64 2.03 5.19 -35.53
CA ARG A 64 1.07 5.58 -36.59
C ARG A 64 0.34 4.40 -37.25
N ARG A 65 0.47 3.19 -36.70
CA ARG A 65 -0.26 2.01 -37.12
C ARG A 65 -1.58 1.96 -36.36
N ARG A 66 -2.67 1.69 -37.07
CA ARG A 66 -3.98 1.48 -36.45
C ARG A 66 -4.10 0.00 -36.08
N ALA A 67 -4.43 -0.29 -34.83
CA ALA A 67 -4.85 -1.63 -34.43
C ALA A 67 -6.25 -1.86 -35.00
N ASP A 68 -6.31 -2.46 -36.19
CA ASP A 68 -7.54 -2.78 -36.88
C ASP A 68 -8.06 -4.17 -36.48
N LYS A 69 -9.20 -4.57 -37.03
CA LYS A 69 -9.82 -5.85 -36.69
C LYS A 69 -8.88 -7.03 -37.00
N LYS A 70 -8.16 -6.98 -38.14
CA LYS A 70 -7.18 -8.00 -38.53
C LYS A 70 -6.03 -8.16 -37.54
N PHE A 71 -5.57 -7.05 -36.95
CA PHE A 71 -4.56 -7.07 -35.89
C PHE A 71 -5.06 -7.81 -34.64
N PHE A 72 -6.30 -7.55 -34.21
CA PHE A 72 -6.87 -8.23 -33.05
C PHE A 72 -7.17 -9.70 -33.34
N ASP A 73 -7.73 -10.02 -34.52
CA ASP A 73 -8.01 -11.40 -34.93
C ASP A 73 -6.74 -12.27 -34.85
N ALA A 74 -5.59 -11.75 -35.34
CA ALA A 74 -4.29 -12.41 -35.26
C ALA A 74 -3.72 -12.60 -33.84
N LEU A 75 -4.11 -11.75 -32.88
CA LEU A 75 -3.70 -11.84 -31.46
C LEU A 75 -4.55 -12.84 -30.67
N SER A 76 -5.84 -12.94 -30.99
CA SER A 76 -6.79 -13.81 -30.30
C SER A 76 -6.79 -15.28 -30.76
N GLY A 77 -6.00 -15.62 -31.78
CA GLY A 77 -5.80 -17.01 -32.22
C GLY A 77 -7.05 -17.67 -32.83
N GLN A 78 -7.93 -16.91 -33.46
CA GLN A 78 -8.89 -17.45 -34.43
C GLN A 78 -8.31 -17.39 -35.84
#